data_AF-Q2W3P9-F1
#
_entry.id   AF-Q2W3P9-F1
#
_cell.length_a   1.000
_cell.length_b   1.000
_cell.length_c   1.000
_cell.angle_alpha   90.00
_cell.angle_beta   90.00
_cell.angle_gamma   90.00
#
_symmetry.space_group_name_H-M   'P 1'
#
loop_
_entity.id
_entity.type
_entity.pdbx_description
1 polymer ?
#
loop_
_entity_poly.entity_id
_entity_poly.type
_entity_poly.pdbx_seq_one_letter_code
_entity_poly.pdbx_strand_id
1 'polypeptide(L)'
;MAKTAAVAEMIEFIKAEEVVYIAIDPFVSIHRGVSENANEEVEQVMDAVRDIAHGANVAIDLIHHTVKDRGDDLEHLAGNLAVARGAGAIGGAVRGVYTVIPMGPKSAEAAGIEEEKRGNYVRLDVGSGNLTGKSEKPIWFEHTETDISGKKDSVKGADLTDVGWRVSMPVLVDVDALRGNAAQAKRDAELDAKINLASATALAMPQTGQSTIGALAIKVMSHTGLKERATEDKIKELIGSGFTWPVGRQVWKLTQDKQGRHKSAPVIVKLTREDVSQ
;
A
#
# COMPACT_ATOMS: atom_id res chain seq x y z
N MET A 1 -39.97 21.32 -9.75
CA MET A 1 -41.01 20.55 -10.48
C MET A 1 -42.06 20.07 -9.49
N ALA A 2 -43.26 19.67 -9.92
CA ALA A 2 -44.22 19.01 -9.05
C ALA A 2 -43.68 17.62 -8.66
N LYS A 3 -43.71 17.27 -7.37
CA LYS A 3 -43.28 15.94 -6.88
C LYS A 3 -44.14 14.85 -7.52
N THR A 4 -43.53 13.80 -8.04
CA THR A 4 -44.26 12.65 -8.59
C THR A 4 -44.94 11.87 -7.47
N ALA A 5 -46.00 11.11 -7.79
CA ALA A 5 -46.67 10.26 -6.81
C ALA A 5 -45.70 9.26 -6.16
N ALA A 6 -44.79 8.67 -6.94
CA ALA A 6 -43.77 7.74 -6.45
C ALA A 6 -42.83 8.37 -5.40
N VAL A 7 -42.44 9.65 -5.55
CA VAL A 7 -41.62 10.33 -4.53
C VAL A 7 -42.39 10.47 -3.22
N ALA A 8 -43.68 10.84 -3.28
CA ALA A 8 -44.51 10.96 -2.10
C ALA A 8 -44.72 9.60 -1.41
N GLU A 9 -45.02 8.56 -2.17
CA GLU A 9 -45.18 7.19 -1.67
C GLU A 9 -43.90 6.68 -0.98
N MET A 10 -42.73 6.92 -1.58
CA MET A 10 -41.45 6.54 -0.99
C MET A 10 -41.19 7.28 0.33
N ILE A 11 -41.49 8.58 0.40
CA ILE A 11 -41.33 9.38 1.63
C ILE A 11 -42.21 8.83 2.75
N GLU A 12 -43.48 8.54 2.48
CA GLU A 12 -44.40 8.00 3.48
C GLU A 12 -43.98 6.60 3.93
N PHE A 13 -43.51 5.75 3.01
CA PHE A 13 -42.94 4.45 3.35
C PHE A 13 -41.72 4.57 4.27
N ILE A 14 -40.74 5.42 3.93
CA ILE A 14 -39.52 5.63 4.73
C ILE A 14 -39.88 6.10 6.15
N LYS A 15 -40.85 7.00 6.27
CA LYS A 15 -41.32 7.50 7.58
C LYS A 15 -42.04 6.42 8.38
N ALA A 16 -42.92 5.65 7.74
CA ALA A 16 -43.69 4.59 8.40
C ALA A 16 -42.79 3.48 8.93
N GLU A 17 -41.73 3.13 8.19
CA GLU A 17 -40.76 2.09 8.55
C GLU A 17 -39.55 2.62 9.34
N GLU A 18 -39.54 3.92 9.71
CA GLU A 18 -38.46 4.58 10.45
C GLU A 18 -37.06 4.37 9.83
N VAL A 19 -36.99 4.34 8.49
CA VAL A 19 -35.74 4.11 7.76
C VAL A 19 -34.84 5.34 7.89
N VAL A 20 -33.62 5.13 8.39
CA VAL A 20 -32.63 6.21 8.63
C VAL A 20 -31.54 6.30 7.55
N TYR A 21 -31.38 5.25 6.75
CA TYR A 21 -30.34 5.15 5.74
C TYR A 21 -30.78 4.28 4.55
N ILE A 22 -30.43 4.73 3.35
CA ILE A 22 -30.71 4.03 2.09
C ILE A 22 -29.41 3.98 1.27
N ALA A 23 -29.01 2.78 0.86
CA ALA A 23 -27.95 2.58 -0.12
C ALA A 23 -28.55 2.13 -1.45
N ILE A 24 -28.22 2.81 -2.54
CA ILE A 24 -28.70 2.50 -3.89
C ILE A 24 -27.54 1.99 -4.73
N ASP A 25 -27.56 0.71 -5.08
CA ASP A 25 -26.50 0.05 -5.87
C ASP A 25 -27.03 -0.62 -7.15
N PRO A 26 -26.60 -0.19 -8.34
CA PRO A 26 -25.94 1.09 -8.66
C PRO A 26 -26.95 2.21 -8.94
N PHE A 27 -26.49 3.47 -9.01
CA PHE A 27 -27.29 4.63 -9.41
C PHE A 27 -28.06 4.41 -10.73
N VAL A 28 -27.42 3.79 -11.72
CA VAL A 28 -28.04 3.48 -13.02
C VAL A 28 -29.29 2.58 -12.91
N SER A 29 -29.44 1.85 -11.81
CA SER A 29 -30.56 0.91 -11.63
C SER A 29 -31.90 1.60 -11.37
N ILE A 30 -31.89 2.84 -10.87
CA ILE A 30 -33.10 3.55 -10.43
C ILE A 30 -33.71 4.47 -11.49
N HIS A 31 -33.08 4.62 -12.66
CA HIS A 31 -33.64 5.40 -13.76
C HIS A 31 -33.49 4.65 -15.10
N ARG A 32 -34.54 4.69 -15.92
CA ARG A 32 -34.54 4.10 -17.27
C ARG A 32 -34.85 5.18 -18.29
N GLY A 33 -34.16 5.15 -19.43
CA GLY A 33 -34.38 6.12 -20.52
C GLY A 33 -33.76 7.50 -20.28
N VAL A 34 -33.02 7.69 -19.18
CA VAL A 34 -32.20 8.87 -18.92
C VAL A 34 -30.77 8.59 -19.36
N SER A 35 -30.21 9.49 -20.16
CA SER A 35 -28.80 9.45 -20.53
C SER A 35 -27.94 9.93 -19.37
N GLU A 36 -27.11 9.06 -18.80
CA GLU A 36 -26.16 9.44 -17.73
C GLU A 36 -25.15 10.51 -18.16
N ASN A 37 -25.01 10.77 -19.46
CA ASN A 37 -24.13 11.82 -19.98
C ASN A 37 -24.85 13.17 -20.14
N ALA A 38 -26.18 13.22 -19.98
CA ALA A 38 -26.98 14.44 -20.09
C ALA A 38 -27.17 15.07 -18.71
N ASN A 39 -26.40 16.13 -18.43
CA ASN A 39 -26.43 16.83 -17.14
C ASN A 39 -27.86 17.24 -16.72
N GLU A 40 -28.69 17.74 -17.64
CA GLU A 40 -30.04 18.21 -17.35
C GLU A 40 -31.01 17.08 -16.98
N GLU A 41 -30.84 15.89 -17.57
CA GLU A 41 -31.68 14.74 -17.25
C GLU A 41 -31.25 14.12 -15.91
N VAL A 42 -29.94 14.02 -15.68
CA VAL A 42 -29.38 13.53 -14.40
C VAL A 42 -29.75 14.45 -13.25
N GLU A 43 -29.75 15.77 -13.43
CA GLU A 43 -30.17 16.72 -12.39
C GLU A 43 -31.62 16.49 -11.96
N GLN A 44 -32.52 16.08 -12.87
CA GLN A 44 -33.92 15.76 -12.52
C GLN A 44 -34.02 14.49 -11.66
N VAL A 45 -33.18 13.49 -11.93
CA VAL A 45 -33.10 12.29 -11.09
C VAL A 45 -32.56 12.66 -9.71
N MET A 46 -31.50 13.47 -9.67
CA MET A 46 -30.91 13.95 -8.41
C MET A 46 -31.87 14.83 -7.60
N ASP A 47 -32.70 15.65 -8.26
CA ASP A 47 -33.78 16.42 -7.63
C ASP A 47 -34.77 15.50 -6.90
N ALA A 48 -35.22 14.43 -7.56
CA ALA A 48 -36.12 13.47 -6.94
C ALA A 48 -35.49 12.78 -5.72
N VAL A 49 -34.21 12.39 -5.82
CA VAL A 49 -33.46 11.79 -4.70
C VAL A 49 -33.33 12.79 -3.54
N ARG A 50 -33.02 14.06 -3.82
CA ARG A 50 -32.96 15.13 -2.80
C ARG A 50 -34.31 15.36 -2.12
N ASP A 51 -35.39 15.33 -2.90
CA ASP A 51 -36.74 15.49 -2.38
C ASP A 51 -37.13 14.37 -1.42
N ILE A 52 -36.71 13.13 -1.69
CA ILE A 52 -36.88 11.99 -0.80
C ILE A 52 -36.05 12.18 0.48
N ALA A 53 -34.74 12.45 0.32
CA ALA A 53 -33.82 12.65 1.45
C ALA A 53 -34.32 13.73 2.43
N HIS A 54 -34.68 14.91 1.90
CA HIS A 54 -35.20 16.01 2.71
C HIS A 54 -36.61 15.73 3.25
N GLY A 55 -37.49 15.16 2.43
CA GLY A 55 -38.88 14.92 2.80
C GLY A 55 -39.06 13.87 3.89
N ALA A 56 -38.15 12.90 3.96
CA ALA A 56 -38.15 11.80 4.91
C ALA A 56 -37.07 11.90 6.00
N ASN A 57 -36.19 12.90 5.94
CA ASN A 57 -35.05 13.06 6.86
C ASN A 57 -34.15 11.80 6.91
N VAL A 58 -33.77 11.31 5.74
CA VAL A 58 -33.01 10.06 5.55
C VAL A 58 -31.69 10.33 4.83
N ALA A 59 -30.63 9.61 5.21
CA ALA A 59 -29.36 9.62 4.47
C ALA A 59 -29.44 8.67 3.27
N ILE A 60 -28.98 9.13 2.10
CA ILE A 60 -28.98 8.32 0.87
C ILE A 60 -27.59 8.32 0.27
N ASP A 61 -27.00 7.12 0.14
CA ASP A 61 -25.77 6.89 -0.60
C ASP A 61 -26.08 6.26 -1.96
N LEU A 62 -25.51 6.85 -3.00
CA LEU A 62 -25.63 6.40 -4.38
C LEU A 62 -24.32 5.73 -4.79
N ILE A 63 -24.33 4.42 -4.95
CA ILE A 63 -23.17 3.69 -5.45
C ILE A 63 -23.09 3.91 -6.96
N HIS A 64 -21.99 4.53 -7.38
CA HIS A 64 -21.80 4.92 -8.77
C HIS A 64 -20.48 4.40 -9.31
N HIS A 65 -20.52 3.86 -10.53
CA HIS A 65 -19.31 3.34 -11.15
C HIS A 65 -18.38 4.48 -11.55
N THR A 66 -17.08 4.26 -11.40
CA THR A 66 -16.06 5.15 -11.93
C THR A 66 -15.95 4.99 -13.44
N VAL A 67 -15.30 5.96 -14.09
CA VAL A 67 -14.90 5.82 -15.50
C VAL A 67 -14.06 4.56 -15.69
N LYS A 68 -14.22 3.89 -16.85
CA LYS A 68 -13.40 2.72 -17.18
C LYS A 68 -11.96 3.17 -17.40
N ASP A 69 -11.13 2.98 -16.40
CA ASP A 69 -9.69 3.07 -16.54
C ASP A 69 -9.12 1.70 -16.94
N ARG A 70 -8.07 1.71 -17.77
CA ARG A 70 -7.36 0.50 -18.24
C ARG A 70 -5.99 0.34 -17.58
N GLY A 71 -5.62 1.25 -16.67
CA GLY A 71 -4.39 1.17 -15.90
C GLY A 71 -4.46 0.13 -14.78
N ASP A 72 -3.29 -0.42 -14.44
CA ASP A 72 -3.09 -1.35 -13.31
C ASP A 72 -3.03 -0.63 -11.94
N ASP A 73 -2.82 0.69 -11.98
CA ASP A 73 -2.79 1.57 -10.81
C ASP A 73 -3.97 2.54 -10.85
N LEU A 74 -5.02 2.23 -10.09
CA LEU A 74 -6.21 3.06 -9.96
C LEU A 74 -6.13 4.06 -8.81
N GLU A 75 -5.06 4.04 -7.98
CA GLU A 75 -4.98 4.91 -6.80
C GLU A 75 -4.99 6.40 -7.14
N HIS A 76 -4.59 6.78 -8.35
CA HIS A 76 -4.66 8.15 -8.83
C HIS A 76 -6.09 8.70 -8.95
N LEU A 77 -7.11 7.82 -8.93
CA LEU A 77 -8.53 8.18 -8.92
C LEU A 77 -9.07 8.45 -7.50
N ALA A 78 -8.31 8.09 -6.46
CA ALA A 78 -8.75 8.17 -5.08
C ALA A 78 -9.09 9.61 -4.65
N GLY A 79 -10.22 9.78 -3.98
CA GLY A 79 -10.72 11.06 -3.46
C GLY A 79 -11.14 12.07 -4.55
N ASN A 80 -11.08 11.71 -5.83
CA ASN A 80 -11.39 12.62 -6.93
C ASN A 80 -12.84 12.42 -7.40
N LEU A 81 -13.70 13.41 -7.15
CA LEU A 81 -15.10 13.39 -7.59
C LEU A 81 -15.26 13.31 -9.12
N ALA A 82 -14.30 13.82 -9.90
CA ALA A 82 -14.36 13.80 -11.36
C ALA A 82 -14.23 12.40 -11.96
N VAL A 83 -13.96 11.37 -11.15
CA VAL A 83 -13.84 9.98 -11.59
C VAL A 83 -15.19 9.27 -11.70
N ALA A 84 -16.25 9.86 -11.13
CA ALA A 84 -17.63 9.42 -11.32
C ALA A 84 -17.97 9.40 -12.82
N ARG A 85 -18.55 8.29 -13.30
CA ARG A 85 -18.88 8.15 -14.73
C ARG A 85 -20.03 9.06 -15.13
N GLY A 86 -19.92 9.70 -16.29
CA GLY A 86 -21.02 10.41 -16.94
C GLY A 86 -21.08 11.91 -16.62
N ALA A 87 -22.29 12.42 -16.43
CA ALA A 87 -22.62 13.81 -16.22
C ALA A 87 -21.94 14.37 -14.96
N GLY A 88 -21.14 15.43 -15.13
CA GLY A 88 -20.52 16.16 -14.02
C GLY A 88 -21.54 16.79 -13.04
N ALA A 89 -22.81 16.89 -13.44
CA ALA A 89 -23.91 17.35 -12.59
C ALA A 89 -24.05 16.55 -11.28
N ILE A 90 -23.71 15.24 -11.28
CA ILE A 90 -23.75 14.40 -10.08
C ILE A 90 -22.90 15.02 -8.96
N GLY A 91 -21.71 15.52 -9.31
CA GLY A 91 -20.80 16.13 -8.35
C GLY A 91 -21.32 17.42 -7.73
N GLY A 92 -22.14 18.18 -8.45
CA GLY A 92 -22.79 19.39 -7.93
C GLY A 92 -24.02 19.12 -7.06
N ALA A 93 -24.65 17.96 -7.25
CA ALA A 93 -25.90 17.61 -6.55
C ALA A 93 -25.67 16.92 -5.20
N VAL A 94 -24.55 16.23 -5.01
CA VAL A 94 -24.22 15.50 -3.78
C VAL A 94 -23.58 16.39 -2.71
N ARG A 95 -23.69 15.99 -1.44
CA ARG A 95 -23.16 16.74 -0.28
C ARG A 95 -21.83 16.21 0.26
N GLY A 96 -21.56 14.93 0.01
CA GLY A 96 -20.32 14.24 0.32
C GLY A 96 -20.03 13.22 -0.76
N VAL A 97 -18.76 12.88 -0.92
CA VAL A 97 -18.30 11.88 -1.87
C VAL A 97 -17.23 11.07 -1.18
N TYR A 98 -17.24 9.77 -1.38
CA TYR A 98 -16.12 8.91 -1.06
C TYR A 98 -15.85 7.98 -2.24
N THR A 99 -14.59 7.62 -2.44
CA THR A 99 -14.17 6.66 -3.46
C THR A 99 -13.66 5.40 -2.79
N VAL A 100 -14.02 4.24 -3.32
CA VAL A 100 -13.43 2.95 -2.92
C VAL A 100 -12.57 2.45 -4.08
N ILE A 101 -11.26 2.39 -3.89
CA ILE A 101 -10.27 2.10 -4.94
C ILE A 101 -9.35 0.97 -4.47
N PRO A 102 -8.95 0.02 -5.33
CA PRO A 102 -7.99 -1.02 -4.94
C PRO A 102 -6.61 -0.45 -4.65
N MET A 103 -5.82 -1.19 -3.87
CA MET A 103 -4.41 -0.86 -3.61
C MET A 103 -3.60 -0.89 -4.91
N GLY A 104 -2.75 0.13 -5.09
CA GLY A 104 -1.80 0.27 -6.19
C GLY A 104 -0.46 -0.37 -5.85
N PRO A 105 0.37 -0.67 -6.86
CA PRO A 105 1.60 -1.45 -6.71
C PRO A 105 2.61 -0.78 -5.78
N LYS A 106 2.74 0.55 -5.84
CA LYS A 106 3.67 1.30 -4.97
C LYS A 106 3.26 1.27 -3.50
N SER A 107 1.96 1.32 -3.23
CA SER A 107 1.43 1.23 -1.86
C SER A 107 1.65 -0.17 -1.28
N ALA A 108 1.45 -1.21 -2.10
CA ALA A 108 1.74 -2.58 -1.71
C ALA A 108 3.22 -2.79 -1.40
N GLU A 109 4.12 -2.37 -2.30
CA GLU A 109 5.57 -2.45 -2.10
C GLU A 109 6.00 -1.73 -0.81
N ALA A 110 5.52 -0.49 -0.60
CA ALA A 110 5.85 0.30 0.58
C ALA A 110 5.35 -0.36 1.89
N ALA A 111 4.23 -1.07 1.83
CA ALA A 111 3.65 -1.80 2.95
C ALA A 111 4.23 -3.22 3.13
N GLY A 112 5.10 -3.69 2.23
CA GLY A 112 5.60 -5.06 2.25
C GLY A 112 4.54 -6.11 1.91
N ILE A 113 3.49 -5.73 1.18
CA ILE A 113 2.43 -6.62 0.71
C ILE A 113 2.85 -7.24 -0.63
N GLU A 114 2.69 -8.57 -0.74
CA GLU A 114 2.94 -9.31 -1.98
C GLU A 114 1.98 -8.86 -3.10
N GLU A 115 2.49 -8.73 -4.32
CA GLU A 115 1.71 -8.23 -5.47
C GLU A 115 0.47 -9.11 -5.72
N GLU A 116 0.58 -10.42 -5.52
CA GLU A 116 -0.53 -11.37 -5.67
C GLU A 116 -1.65 -11.16 -4.65
N LYS A 117 -1.34 -10.53 -3.50
CA LYS A 117 -2.30 -10.23 -2.43
C LYS A 117 -2.82 -8.81 -2.48
N ARG A 118 -2.22 -7.93 -3.30
CA ARG A 118 -2.59 -6.51 -3.44
C ARG A 118 -4.09 -6.32 -3.71
N GLY A 119 -4.68 -7.18 -4.56
CA GLY A 119 -6.09 -7.13 -4.93
C GLY A 119 -7.07 -7.31 -3.76
N ASN A 120 -6.62 -7.82 -2.62
CA ASN A 120 -7.45 -7.93 -1.42
C ASN A 120 -7.55 -6.62 -0.65
N TYR A 121 -6.77 -5.60 -0.99
CA TYR A 121 -6.76 -4.34 -0.25
C TYR A 121 -7.49 -3.24 -1.02
N VAL A 122 -8.38 -2.54 -0.32
CA VAL A 122 -9.11 -1.39 -0.85
C VAL A 122 -8.97 -0.19 0.07
N ARG A 123 -8.86 1.00 -0.51
CA ARG A 123 -8.86 2.28 0.21
C ARG A 123 -10.18 2.99 0.02
N LEU A 124 -10.68 3.57 1.11
CA LEU A 124 -11.76 4.54 1.13
C LEU A 124 -11.15 5.92 1.35
N ASP A 125 -11.43 6.81 0.41
CA ASP A 125 -10.99 8.20 0.46
C ASP A 125 -12.20 9.12 0.47
N VAL A 126 -12.26 10.01 1.45
CA VAL A 126 -13.26 11.09 1.46
C VAL A 126 -12.85 12.13 0.42
N GLY A 127 -13.67 12.25 -0.62
CA GLY A 127 -13.50 13.25 -1.67
C GLY A 127 -13.95 14.64 -1.24
N SER A 128 -13.89 15.58 -2.20
CA SER A 128 -14.35 16.95 -1.97
C SER A 128 -15.88 17.01 -1.82
N GLY A 129 -16.36 17.30 -0.61
CA GLY A 129 -17.76 17.59 -0.30
C GLY A 129 -17.88 18.90 0.47
N ASN A 130 -18.98 19.63 0.28
CA ASN A 130 -19.21 20.94 0.92
C ASN A 130 -19.38 20.86 2.44
N LEU A 131 -19.61 19.66 2.99
CA LEU A 131 -19.91 19.43 4.41
C LEU A 131 -18.89 18.53 5.13
N THR A 132 -17.85 18.07 4.44
CA THR A 132 -16.84 17.16 5.01
C THR A 132 -15.47 17.82 4.98
N GLY A 133 -14.77 17.82 6.12
CA GLY A 133 -13.34 18.12 6.12
C GLY A 133 -12.61 17.13 5.21
N LYS A 134 -11.55 17.58 4.53
CA LYS A 134 -10.69 16.65 3.79
C LYS A 134 -10.09 15.67 4.81
N SER A 135 -10.38 14.38 4.67
CA SER A 135 -9.62 13.37 5.40
C SER A 135 -8.17 13.45 4.92
N GLU A 136 -7.22 13.65 5.84
CA GLU A 136 -5.80 13.69 5.47
C GLU A 136 -5.28 12.29 5.07
N LYS A 137 -5.98 11.23 5.47
CA LYS A 137 -5.55 9.85 5.26
C LYS A 137 -6.66 8.95 4.70
N PRO A 138 -6.33 8.03 3.77
CA PRO A 138 -7.24 6.97 3.37
C PRO A 138 -7.51 5.99 4.52
N ILE A 139 -8.71 5.43 4.53
CA ILE A 139 -9.06 4.28 5.39
C ILE A 139 -8.85 3.02 4.56
N TRP A 140 -8.08 2.06 5.07
CA TRP A 140 -7.79 0.83 4.35
C TRP A 140 -8.58 -0.35 4.90
N PHE A 141 -9.00 -1.22 3.99
CA PHE A 141 -9.62 -2.50 4.30
C PHE A 141 -8.90 -3.63 3.57
N GLU A 142 -8.78 -4.78 4.23
CA GLU A 142 -8.39 -6.05 3.64
C GLU A 142 -9.62 -6.94 3.53
N HIS A 143 -9.85 -7.50 2.35
CA HIS A 143 -10.84 -8.53 2.07
C HIS A 143 -10.34 -9.87 2.65
N THR A 144 -10.96 -10.29 3.74
CA THR A 144 -10.66 -11.56 4.41
C THR A 144 -11.78 -12.56 4.19
N GLU A 145 -11.44 -13.83 3.98
CA GLU A 145 -12.46 -14.88 3.91
C GLU A 145 -13.03 -15.17 5.30
N THR A 146 -14.36 -15.12 5.41
CA THR A 146 -15.09 -15.51 6.61
C THR A 146 -16.04 -16.65 6.29
N ASP A 147 -16.01 -17.71 7.09
CA ASP A 147 -16.96 -18.81 7.02
C ASP A 147 -18.26 -18.43 7.76
N ILE A 148 -19.38 -18.43 7.04
CA ILE A 148 -20.73 -18.14 7.56
C ILE A 148 -21.58 -19.41 7.72
N SER A 149 -21.00 -20.59 7.58
CA SER A 149 -21.70 -21.87 7.74
C SER A 149 -22.14 -22.18 9.18
N GLY A 150 -21.70 -21.38 10.16
CA GLY A 150 -22.06 -21.55 11.58
C GLY A 150 -21.41 -22.77 12.26
N LYS A 151 -20.50 -23.49 11.58
CA LYS A 151 -19.71 -24.56 12.18
C LYS A 151 -18.52 -23.95 12.92
N LYS A 152 -18.39 -24.22 14.22
CA LYS A 152 -17.33 -23.66 15.07
C LYS A 152 -15.90 -24.11 14.69
N ASP A 153 -15.74 -25.13 13.85
CA ASP A 153 -14.45 -25.78 13.58
C ASP A 153 -14.31 -26.32 12.13
N SER A 154 -14.61 -25.52 11.10
CA SER A 154 -14.33 -25.92 9.70
C SER A 154 -12.83 -25.75 9.36
N VAL A 155 -12.07 -26.75 9.81
CA VAL A 155 -10.90 -27.39 9.18
C VAL A 155 -10.08 -26.55 8.19
N LYS A 156 -8.79 -26.37 8.52
CA LYS A 156 -7.71 -26.14 7.55
C LYS A 156 -7.67 -27.33 6.58
N GLY A 157 -8.21 -27.18 5.38
CA GLY A 157 -8.13 -28.24 4.37
C GLY A 157 -8.68 -27.79 3.03
N ALA A 158 -7.83 -27.85 2.00
CA ALA A 158 -8.12 -27.56 0.61
C ALA A 158 -8.97 -28.68 -0.04
N ASP A 159 -10.16 -28.94 0.49
CA ASP A 159 -11.15 -29.78 -0.17
C ASP A 159 -12.24 -28.89 -0.79
N LEU A 160 -12.17 -28.73 -2.11
CA LEU A 160 -13.08 -27.93 -2.92
C LEU A 160 -14.51 -28.53 -2.97
N THR A 161 -14.77 -29.64 -2.29
CA THR A 161 -16.09 -30.29 -2.24
C THR A 161 -16.88 -29.98 -0.97
N ASP A 162 -16.25 -29.43 0.07
CA ASP A 162 -16.92 -28.88 1.25
C ASP A 162 -16.89 -27.35 1.14
N VAL A 163 -17.66 -26.83 0.17
CA VAL A 163 -17.88 -25.39 -0.01
C VAL A 163 -18.72 -24.87 1.15
N GLY A 164 -18.10 -24.77 2.33
CA GLY A 164 -18.57 -23.92 3.40
C GLY A 164 -18.90 -22.56 2.80
N TRP A 165 -20.05 -22.01 3.17
CA TRP A 165 -20.48 -20.70 2.72
C TRP A 165 -19.44 -19.69 3.19
N ARG A 166 -18.53 -19.29 2.29
CA ARG A 166 -17.49 -18.30 2.56
C ARG A 166 -17.84 -17.01 1.88
N VAL A 167 -17.68 -15.92 2.61
CA VAL A 167 -17.88 -14.56 2.11
C VAL A 167 -16.64 -13.73 2.37
N SER A 168 -16.32 -12.86 1.43
CA SER A 168 -15.25 -11.88 1.60
C SER A 168 -15.78 -10.74 2.46
N MET A 169 -15.13 -10.49 3.60
CA MET A 169 -15.46 -9.43 4.52
C MET A 169 -14.33 -8.39 4.56
N PRO A 170 -14.63 -7.10 4.31
CA PRO A 170 -13.64 -6.05 4.47
C PRO A 170 -13.36 -5.82 5.96
N VAL A 171 -12.09 -5.90 6.35
CA VAL A 171 -11.61 -5.67 7.71
C VAL A 171 -10.64 -4.49 7.71
N LEU A 172 -10.80 -3.58 8.67
CA LEU A 172 -9.91 -2.42 8.81
C LEU A 172 -8.46 -2.86 8.99
N VAL A 173 -7.55 -2.23 8.26
CA VAL A 173 -6.11 -2.50 8.33
C VAL A 173 -5.31 -1.21 8.47
N ASP A 174 -4.31 -1.23 9.36
CA ASP A 174 -3.37 -0.13 9.54
C ASP A 174 -2.19 -0.28 8.58
N VAL A 175 -2.37 0.25 7.36
CA VAL A 175 -1.33 0.23 6.32
C VAL A 175 -0.11 1.08 6.71
N ASP A 176 -0.28 2.12 7.54
CA ASP A 176 0.85 2.92 8.00
C ASP A 176 1.74 2.11 8.96
N ALA A 177 1.14 1.28 9.83
CA ALA A 177 1.88 0.32 10.65
C ALA A 177 2.59 -0.74 9.78
N LEU A 178 1.93 -1.27 8.74
CA LEU A 178 2.56 -2.20 7.80
C LEU A 178 3.78 -1.59 7.10
N ARG A 179 3.66 -0.34 6.63
CA ARG A 179 4.78 0.42 6.05
C ARG A 179 5.92 0.59 7.05
N GLY A 180 5.61 0.92 8.30
CA GLY A 180 6.60 1.03 9.37
C GLY A 180 7.37 -0.28 9.58
N ASN A 181 6.65 -1.40 9.65
CA ASN A 181 7.21 -2.74 9.81
C ASN A 181 8.06 -3.16 8.61
N ALA A 182 7.58 -2.93 7.39
CA ALA A 182 8.32 -3.24 6.16
C ALA A 182 9.62 -2.42 6.05
N ALA A 183 9.56 -1.12 6.38
CA ALA A 183 10.73 -0.27 6.41
C ALA A 183 11.74 -0.71 7.48
N GLN A 184 11.28 -1.16 8.65
CA GLN A 184 12.15 -1.70 9.69
C GLN A 184 12.80 -3.02 9.26
N ALA A 185 12.02 -3.97 8.75
CA ALA A 185 12.53 -5.24 8.25
C ALA A 185 13.58 -5.04 7.14
N LYS A 186 13.38 -4.06 6.25
CA LYS A 186 14.36 -3.70 5.22
C LYS A 186 15.66 -3.16 5.82
N ARG A 187 15.59 -2.31 6.86
CA ARG A 187 16.77 -1.79 7.58
C ARG A 187 17.53 -2.92 8.27
N ASP A 188 16.82 -3.83 8.93
CA ASP A 188 17.40 -4.96 9.64
C ASP A 188 18.07 -5.93 8.66
N ALA A 189 17.42 -6.26 7.54
CA ALA A 189 18.01 -7.08 6.48
C ALA A 189 19.25 -6.41 5.85
N GLU A 190 19.24 -5.09 5.67
CA GLU A 190 20.42 -4.35 5.18
C GLU A 190 21.57 -4.38 6.20
N LEU A 191 21.27 -4.24 7.49
CA LEU A 191 22.25 -4.34 8.56
C LEU A 191 22.85 -5.75 8.64
N ASP A 192 22.01 -6.79 8.58
CA ASP A 192 22.45 -8.18 8.56
C ASP A 192 23.32 -8.49 7.34
N ALA A 193 22.94 -7.99 6.16
CA ALA A 193 23.76 -8.11 4.96
C ALA A 193 25.12 -7.42 5.11
N LYS A 194 25.17 -6.24 5.74
CA LYS A 194 26.43 -5.53 6.06
C LYS A 194 27.28 -6.30 7.06
N ILE A 195 26.68 -6.85 8.12
CA ILE A 195 27.37 -7.67 9.13
C ILE A 195 27.94 -8.95 8.49
N ASN A 196 27.16 -9.64 7.65
CA ASN A 196 27.58 -10.85 6.94
C ASN A 196 28.73 -10.54 5.97
N LEU A 197 28.63 -9.46 5.20
CA LEU A 197 29.71 -9.00 4.32
C LEU A 197 30.97 -8.63 5.10
N ALA A 198 30.83 -7.92 6.22
CA ALA A 198 31.95 -7.56 7.09
C ALA A 198 32.67 -8.80 7.60
N SER A 199 31.91 -9.76 8.11
CA SER A 199 32.41 -11.02 8.68
C SER A 199 33.14 -11.83 7.61
N ALA A 200 32.55 -11.99 6.42
CA ALA A 200 33.19 -12.68 5.31
C ALA A 200 34.48 -11.96 4.85
N THR A 201 34.45 -10.62 4.80
CA THR A 201 35.64 -9.82 4.44
C THR A 201 36.76 -9.98 5.47
N ALA A 202 36.43 -9.96 6.76
CA ALA A 202 37.39 -10.18 7.84
C ALA A 202 37.99 -11.59 7.79
N LEU A 203 37.18 -12.63 7.57
CA LEU A 203 37.66 -14.01 7.43
C LEU A 203 38.55 -14.21 6.20
N ALA A 204 38.31 -13.45 5.12
CA ALA A 204 39.10 -13.50 3.89
C ALA A 204 40.44 -12.76 3.98
N MET A 205 40.66 -11.97 5.04
CA MET A 205 41.90 -11.22 5.23
C MET A 205 43.10 -12.16 5.41
N PRO A 206 44.25 -11.86 4.76
CA PRO A 206 45.47 -12.62 4.98
C PRO A 206 46.06 -12.32 6.37
N GLN A 207 46.95 -13.20 6.85
CA GLN A 207 47.66 -13.02 8.13
C GLN A 207 48.46 -11.71 8.22
N THR A 208 48.85 -11.13 7.07
CA THR A 208 49.52 -9.83 6.99
C THR A 208 48.61 -8.65 7.35
N GLY A 209 47.29 -8.84 7.41
CA GLY A 209 46.31 -7.81 7.73
C GLY A 209 46.05 -6.80 6.60
N GLN A 210 46.55 -7.05 5.38
CA GLN A 210 46.41 -6.14 4.24
C GLN A 210 46.12 -6.92 2.95
N SER A 211 45.21 -6.40 2.12
CA SER A 211 44.87 -6.97 0.81
C SER A 211 44.34 -5.90 -0.14
N THR A 212 44.34 -6.16 -1.45
CA THR A 212 43.62 -5.30 -2.41
C THR A 212 42.12 -5.60 -2.36
N ILE A 213 41.29 -4.61 -2.73
CA ILE A 213 39.82 -4.77 -2.78
C ILE A 213 39.43 -5.91 -3.72
N GLY A 214 39.98 -5.97 -4.94
CA GLY A 214 39.65 -7.03 -5.90
C GLY A 214 40.02 -8.43 -5.40
N ALA A 215 41.19 -8.59 -4.76
CA ALA A 215 41.58 -9.87 -4.19
C ALA A 215 40.66 -10.31 -3.02
N LEU A 216 40.14 -9.37 -2.24
CA LEU A 216 39.12 -9.66 -1.22
C LEU A 216 37.78 -10.01 -1.86
N ALA A 217 37.34 -9.26 -2.87
CA ALA A 217 36.08 -9.49 -3.55
C ALA A 217 35.99 -10.91 -4.14
N ILE A 218 37.07 -11.41 -4.75
CA ILE A 218 37.14 -12.79 -5.27
C ILE A 218 36.96 -13.85 -4.17
N LYS A 219 37.47 -13.59 -2.96
CA LYS A 219 37.33 -14.52 -1.82
C LYS A 219 35.96 -14.43 -1.14
N VAL A 220 35.35 -13.24 -1.13
CA VAL A 220 34.12 -12.95 -0.42
C VAL A 220 32.88 -13.23 -1.27
N MET A 221 32.98 -13.15 -2.61
CA MET A 221 31.84 -13.33 -3.51
C MET A 221 31.12 -14.68 -3.36
N SER A 222 31.83 -15.74 -2.95
CA SER A 222 31.25 -17.06 -2.66
C SER A 222 30.33 -17.06 -1.43
N HIS A 223 30.50 -16.11 -0.52
CA HIS A 223 29.71 -15.98 0.71
C HIS A 223 28.55 -14.99 0.55
N THR A 224 28.63 -14.08 -0.42
CA THR A 224 27.61 -13.03 -0.65
C THR A 224 26.68 -13.34 -1.83
N GLY A 225 27.06 -14.27 -2.72
CA GLY A 225 26.32 -14.57 -3.95
C GLY A 225 26.36 -13.43 -4.98
N LEU A 226 27.15 -12.38 -4.74
CA LEU A 226 27.28 -11.21 -5.60
C LEU A 226 28.38 -11.43 -6.65
N LYS A 227 28.28 -10.73 -7.79
CA LYS A 227 29.39 -10.65 -8.76
C LYS A 227 30.56 -9.87 -8.17
N GLU A 228 31.76 -10.10 -8.69
CA GLU A 228 33.01 -9.47 -8.23
C GLU A 228 32.87 -7.95 -8.09
N ARG A 229 32.48 -7.24 -9.17
CA ARG A 229 32.32 -5.78 -9.16
C ARG A 229 31.33 -5.27 -8.11
N ALA A 230 30.20 -5.96 -7.94
CA ALA A 230 29.21 -5.59 -6.92
C ALA A 230 29.74 -5.84 -5.50
N THR A 231 30.55 -6.89 -5.32
CA THR A 231 31.23 -7.19 -4.05
C THR A 231 32.28 -6.13 -3.73
N GLU A 232 33.06 -5.69 -4.72
CA GLU A 232 34.03 -4.60 -4.53
C GLU A 232 33.35 -3.30 -4.08
N ASP A 233 32.26 -2.93 -4.73
CA ASP A 233 31.54 -1.68 -4.42
C ASP A 233 30.92 -1.74 -3.02
N LYS A 234 30.43 -2.92 -2.61
CA LYS A 234 29.93 -3.16 -1.25
C LYS A 234 31.04 -3.12 -0.19
N ILE A 235 32.24 -3.65 -0.48
CA ILE A 235 33.41 -3.52 0.40
C ILE A 235 33.81 -2.05 0.55
N LYS A 236 33.79 -1.25 -0.54
CA LYS A 236 34.07 0.19 -0.49
C LYS A 236 33.04 0.95 0.35
N GLU A 237 31.76 0.63 0.20
CA GLU A 237 30.66 1.19 1.00
C GLU A 237 30.89 0.93 2.50
N LEU A 238 31.27 -0.30 2.84
CA LEU A 238 31.55 -0.71 4.21
C LEU A 238 32.76 0.02 4.83
N ILE A 239 33.80 0.29 4.04
CA ILE A 239 34.93 1.14 4.46
C ILE A 239 34.46 2.58 4.64
N GLY A 240 33.66 3.11 3.70
CA GLY A 240 33.16 4.48 3.73
C GLY A 240 32.22 4.78 4.89
N SER A 241 31.46 3.79 5.36
CA SER A 241 30.62 3.90 6.56
C SER A 241 31.41 3.88 7.86
N GLY A 242 32.72 3.63 7.82
CA GLY A 242 33.56 3.52 9.00
C GLY A 242 33.24 2.28 9.84
N PHE A 243 32.74 1.21 9.21
CA PHE A 243 32.33 0.00 9.90
C PHE A 243 33.46 -0.57 10.77
N THR A 244 33.12 -0.93 12.00
CA THR A 244 34.03 -1.54 12.98
C THR A 244 33.44 -2.83 13.50
N TRP A 245 34.29 -3.81 13.79
CA TRP A 245 33.86 -5.10 14.28
C TRP A 245 34.61 -5.49 15.57
N PRO A 246 33.90 -5.73 16.69
CA PRO A 246 34.52 -6.16 17.93
C PRO A 246 34.89 -7.65 17.91
N VAL A 247 36.12 -7.96 18.32
CA VAL A 247 36.61 -9.33 18.51
C VAL A 247 37.25 -9.41 19.89
N GLY A 248 36.54 -10.00 20.86
CA GLY A 248 36.97 -9.98 22.26
C GLY A 248 37.01 -8.55 22.80
N ARG A 249 38.19 -8.09 23.24
CA ARG A 249 38.44 -6.71 23.73
C ARG A 249 38.99 -5.74 22.67
N GLN A 250 39.05 -6.18 21.42
CA GLN A 250 39.68 -5.44 20.32
C GLN A 250 38.61 -5.00 19.32
N VAL A 251 38.82 -3.83 18.72
CA VAL A 251 38.01 -3.35 17.61
C VAL A 251 38.85 -3.37 16.35
N TRP A 252 38.34 -4.02 15.32
CA TRP A 252 38.97 -4.04 14.00
C TRP A 252 38.23 -3.10 13.07
N LYS A 253 38.99 -2.30 12.33
CA LYS A 253 38.47 -1.33 11.37
C LYS A 253 39.09 -1.58 10.00
N LEU A 254 38.24 -1.58 8.98
CA LEU A 254 38.69 -1.62 7.60
C LEU A 254 39.00 -0.19 7.16
N THR A 255 40.24 0.05 6.74
CA THR A 255 40.69 1.34 6.23
C THR A 255 41.23 1.18 4.83
N GLN A 256 41.02 2.19 3.99
CA GLN A 256 41.65 2.25 2.67
C GLN A 256 42.89 3.12 2.72
N ASP A 257 43.97 2.65 2.09
CA ASP A 257 45.16 3.43 1.83
C ASP A 257 45.42 3.47 0.33
N LYS A 258 45.74 4.66 -0.19
CA LYS A 258 46.08 4.84 -1.60
C LYS A 258 47.60 4.75 -1.73
N GLN A 259 48.11 3.63 -2.22
CA GLN A 259 49.53 3.52 -2.57
C GLN A 259 49.79 4.14 -3.95
N GLY A 260 50.05 5.45 -3.98
CA GLY A 260 50.57 6.15 -5.17
C GLY A 260 49.71 7.32 -5.65
N ARG A 261 50.34 8.20 -6.46
CA ARG A 261 49.72 9.45 -6.96
C ARG A 261 48.83 9.29 -8.19
N HIS A 262 48.78 8.11 -8.82
CA HIS A 262 48.07 7.86 -10.07
C HIS A 262 46.76 7.08 -9.87
N LYS A 263 45.74 7.35 -10.72
CA LYS A 263 44.40 6.73 -10.65
C LYS A 263 44.39 5.19 -10.80
N SER A 264 45.45 4.59 -11.34
CA SER A 264 45.60 3.15 -11.56
C SER A 264 46.22 2.38 -10.39
N ALA A 265 46.59 3.07 -9.31
CA ALA A 265 47.13 2.43 -8.11
C ALA A 265 46.06 1.54 -7.43
N PRO A 266 46.39 0.30 -7.04
CA PRO A 266 45.46 -0.56 -6.32
C PRO A 266 45.13 0.05 -4.95
N VAL A 267 43.85 0.08 -4.62
CA VAL A 267 43.40 0.47 -3.27
C VAL A 267 43.68 -0.70 -2.33
N ILE A 268 44.47 -0.44 -1.29
CA ILE A 268 44.80 -1.43 -0.28
C ILE A 268 43.85 -1.25 0.90
N VAL A 269 43.18 -2.34 1.26
CA VAL A 269 42.38 -2.44 2.47
C VAL A 269 43.27 -2.98 3.58
N LYS A 270 43.31 -2.27 4.70
CA LYS A 270 44.06 -2.64 5.90
C LYS A 270 43.07 -2.91 7.03
N LEU A 271 43.35 -3.97 7.79
CA LEU A 271 42.66 -4.27 9.02
C LEU A 271 43.46 -3.64 10.16
N THR A 272 43.00 -2.52 10.70
CA THR A 272 43.64 -1.84 11.83
C THR A 272 43.01 -2.31 13.14
N ARG A 273 43.85 -2.70 14.09
CA ARG A 273 43.44 -3.07 15.45
C ARG A 273 43.53 -1.83 16.34
N GLU A 274 42.43 -1.50 17.00
CA GLU A 274 42.37 -0.53 18.07
C GLU A 274 42.02 -1.28 19.36
N ASP A 275 42.81 -1.11 20.42
CA ASP A 275 42.45 -1.63 21.74
C ASP A 275 41.38 -0.70 22.33
N VAL A 276 40.31 -1.28 22.86
CA VAL A 276 39.35 -0.52 23.66
C VAL A 276 40.00 -0.28 25.03
N SER A 277 40.93 0.67 25.10
CA SER A 277 41.40 1.20 26.37
C SER A 277 40.23 1.90 27.07
N GLN A 278 40.00 1.54 28.34
CA GLN A 278 38.93 2.00 29.24
C GLN A 278 38.50 3.46 29.04
#